data_AF-A0A8H8JL50-F1
#
_entry.id   AF-A0A8H8JL50-F1
#
_cell.length_a   1.000
_cell.length_b   1.000
_cell.length_c   1.000
_cell.angle_alpha   90.00
_cell.angle_beta   90.00
_cell.angle_gamma   90.00
#
_symmetry.space_group_name_H-M   'P 1'
#
loop_
_entity.id
_entity.type
_entity.pdbx_description
1 polymer ?
#
loop_
_entity_poly.entity_id
_entity_poly.type
_entity_poly.pdbx_seq_one_letter_code
_entity_poly.pdbx_strand_id
1 'polypeptide(L)'
;MDARCTTIQAPADLDPASQAAPGDLQVEEVHKVSKVKLCRDNGIQPRDLRSLDTDMRHGAHPSSNVSCVTHRSPTLRIYCSRIPPLSEIHTLSRTSTELTTRANQLLKSMSSQDVISTAQMQEMIEVKDSNEVFLRAATSVKDAVAEILSEPDDMRKMYLTELRNGKARELGDDDEVELLLETYLKYAASLTLNASRNLQRLNSASQHLTLLLSSTRNRLLHLEIRLAIATLAVSSAALPGAILGMNLTNHFEDHPWAFYAVTCVIALIGVIATQAGRAGLRVARRVKMEQAGLLAGGKPAVRPP
;
A
#
# COMPACT_ATOMS: atom_id res chain seq x y z
N MET A 1 -32.91 -5.41 -21.60
CA MET A 1 -32.44 -5.17 -20.21
C MET A 1 -33.05 -3.85 -19.77
N ASP A 2 -33.94 -3.90 -18.79
CA ASP A 2 -34.72 -2.74 -18.35
C ASP A 2 -33.96 -2.00 -17.24
N ALA A 3 -34.05 -0.68 -17.22
CA ALA A 3 -33.63 0.16 -16.10
C ALA A 3 -34.87 0.58 -15.30
N ARG A 4 -34.77 0.65 -13.96
CA ARG A 4 -35.78 1.30 -13.13
C ARG A 4 -35.46 2.78 -13.08
N CYS A 5 -36.41 3.61 -13.52
CA CYS A 5 -36.32 5.05 -13.41
C CYS A 5 -37.36 5.51 -12.39
N THR A 6 -36.93 6.30 -11.42
CA THR A 6 -37.81 6.88 -10.41
C THR A 6 -37.98 8.35 -10.77
N THR A 7 -39.20 8.76 -11.10
CA THR A 7 -39.51 10.16 -11.38
C THR A 7 -39.92 10.82 -10.06
N ILE A 8 -39.34 11.97 -9.76
CA ILE A 8 -39.70 12.76 -8.58
C ILE A 8 -40.29 14.08 -9.06
N GLN A 9 -41.53 14.37 -8.65
CA GLN A 9 -42.22 15.61 -8.98
C GLN A 9 -42.20 16.53 -7.75
N ALA A 10 -41.86 17.81 -7.95
CA ALA A 10 -42.06 18.82 -6.91
C ALA A 10 -43.56 19.18 -6.85
N PRO A 11 -44.14 19.47 -5.66
CA PRO A 11 -45.56 19.78 -5.54
C PRO A 11 -45.92 21.01 -6.39
N ALA A 12 -47.07 20.97 -7.06
CA ALA A 12 -47.49 21.97 -8.06
C ALA A 12 -47.81 23.36 -7.47
N ASP A 13 -47.92 23.50 -6.14
CA ASP A 13 -48.48 24.68 -5.46
C ASP A 13 -47.48 25.43 -4.54
N LEU A 14 -46.18 25.41 -4.81
CA LEU A 14 -45.23 26.26 -4.07
C LEU A 14 -45.03 27.63 -4.75
N ASP A 15 -45.46 28.68 -4.06
CA ASP A 15 -45.13 30.08 -4.36
C ASP A 15 -43.62 30.24 -4.62
N PRO A 16 -43.21 31.06 -5.61
CA PRO A 16 -41.81 31.18 -6.06
C PRO A 16 -40.83 31.74 -5.01
N ALA A 17 -41.31 32.06 -3.81
CA ALA A 17 -40.51 32.55 -2.67
C ALA A 17 -40.24 31.48 -1.58
N SER A 18 -40.81 30.27 -1.67
CA SER A 18 -40.63 29.23 -0.67
C SER A 18 -39.74 28.08 -1.19
N GLN A 19 -38.55 27.95 -0.60
CA GLN A 19 -37.65 26.83 -0.86
C GLN A 19 -38.27 25.56 -0.28
N ALA A 20 -38.62 24.59 -1.13
CA ALA A 20 -39.04 23.27 -0.68
C ALA A 20 -37.88 22.57 0.05
N ALA A 21 -38.11 22.15 1.29
CA ALA A 21 -37.18 21.33 2.05
C ALA A 21 -37.10 19.91 1.45
N PRO A 22 -35.95 19.21 1.55
CA PRO A 22 -35.75 17.88 0.97
C PRO A 22 -36.65 16.76 1.56
N GLY A 23 -37.53 17.07 2.50
CA GLY A 23 -38.51 16.15 3.09
C GLY A 23 -39.84 16.02 2.33
N ASP A 24 -40.15 16.91 1.39
CA ASP A 24 -41.48 16.96 0.72
C ASP A 24 -41.51 16.31 -0.68
N LEU A 25 -40.41 15.70 -1.11
CA LEU A 25 -40.34 14.98 -2.40
C LEU A 25 -41.00 13.60 -2.28
N GLN A 26 -42.26 13.49 -2.68
CA GLN A 26 -42.94 12.20 -2.79
C GLN A 26 -42.53 11.47 -4.07
N VAL A 27 -42.10 10.22 -3.93
CA VAL A 27 -41.77 9.32 -5.03
C VAL A 27 -43.08 8.72 -5.56
N GLU A 28 -43.57 9.20 -6.70
CA GLU A 28 -44.90 8.82 -7.17
C GLU A 28 -44.90 7.53 -8.02
N GLU A 29 -43.89 7.29 -8.88
CA GLU A 29 -43.88 6.08 -9.73
C GLU A 29 -42.49 5.57 -10.14
N VAL A 30 -42.32 4.24 -10.08
CA VAL A 30 -41.15 3.51 -10.57
C VAL A 30 -41.50 2.83 -11.89
N HIS A 31 -41.09 3.44 -13.01
CA HIS A 31 -41.31 2.86 -14.33
C HIS A 31 -40.08 2.08 -14.82
N LYS A 32 -40.34 0.93 -15.45
CA LYS A 32 -39.33 0.19 -16.22
C LYS A 32 -39.15 0.88 -17.56
N VAL A 33 -37.98 1.48 -17.78
CA VAL A 33 -37.61 2.12 -19.04
C VAL A 33 -36.54 1.28 -19.72
N SER A 34 -36.67 1.06 -21.03
CA SER A 34 -35.62 0.39 -21.81
C SER A 34 -34.30 1.17 -21.70
N LYS A 35 -33.21 0.48 -21.35
CA LYS A 35 -31.85 1.07 -21.25
C LYS A 35 -31.45 1.86 -22.50
N VAL A 36 -31.86 1.39 -23.68
CA VAL A 36 -31.58 2.05 -24.98
C VAL A 36 -32.35 3.35 -25.14
N LYS A 37 -33.60 3.39 -24.68
CA LYS A 37 -34.44 4.60 -24.71
C LYS A 37 -33.92 5.64 -23.71
N LEU A 38 -33.53 5.19 -22.52
CA LEU A 38 -32.90 6.05 -21.51
C LEU A 38 -31.58 6.67 -21.99
N CYS A 39 -30.74 5.89 -22.67
CA CYS A 39 -29.50 6.39 -23.29
C CYS A 39 -29.79 7.45 -24.36
N ARG A 40 -30.76 7.20 -25.24
CA ARG A 40 -31.13 8.13 -26.32
C ARG A 40 -31.72 9.44 -25.78
N ASP A 41 -32.62 9.35 -24.80
CA ASP A 41 -33.33 10.51 -24.27
C ASP A 41 -32.44 11.42 -23.40
N ASN A 42 -31.31 10.90 -22.91
CA ASN A 42 -30.36 11.63 -22.07
C ASN A 42 -28.98 11.82 -22.72
N GLY A 43 -28.84 11.48 -24.01
CA GLY A 43 -27.59 11.60 -24.75
C GLY A 43 -26.40 10.82 -24.16
N ILE A 44 -26.66 9.70 -23.47
CA ILE A 44 -25.64 8.86 -22.85
C ILE A 44 -25.18 7.80 -23.85
N GLN A 45 -23.87 7.66 -24.06
CA GLN A 45 -23.36 6.57 -24.90
C GLN A 45 -23.50 5.22 -24.19
N PRO A 46 -23.78 4.10 -24.90
CA PRO A 46 -23.98 2.78 -24.28
C PRO A 46 -22.83 2.30 -23.38
N ARG A 47 -21.60 2.83 -23.61
CA ARG A 47 -20.41 2.54 -22.80
C ARG A 47 -20.48 3.15 -21.39
N ASP A 48 -21.10 4.31 -21.25
CA ASP A 48 -21.19 5.09 -19.99
C ASP A 48 -22.35 4.59 -19.11
N LEU A 49 -23.18 3.68 -19.63
CA LEU A 49 -24.26 3.07 -18.86
C LEU A 49 -23.73 2.13 -17.76
N ARG A 50 -22.48 1.65 -17.89
CA ARG A 50 -21.86 0.74 -16.94
C ARG A 50 -21.52 1.42 -15.61
N SER A 51 -21.17 2.71 -15.61
CA SER A 51 -20.91 3.47 -14.38
C SER A 51 -22.20 3.62 -13.55
N LEU A 52 -23.33 3.93 -14.22
CA LEU A 52 -24.67 4.02 -13.63
C LEU A 52 -25.21 2.68 -13.10
N ASP A 53 -24.86 1.54 -13.72
CA ASP A 53 -25.32 0.20 -13.28
C ASP A 53 -24.59 -0.28 -12.00
N THR A 54 -23.39 0.25 -11.73
CA THR A 54 -22.59 -0.09 -10.53
C THR A 54 -23.16 0.51 -9.24
N ASP A 55 -23.71 1.72 -9.31
CA ASP A 55 -24.34 2.41 -8.17
C ASP A 55 -25.64 1.74 -7.73
N MET A 56 -26.33 1.05 -8.65
CA MET A 56 -27.58 0.34 -8.36
C MET A 56 -27.37 -1.06 -7.74
N ARG A 57 -26.14 -1.61 -7.78
CA ARG A 57 -25.83 -2.95 -7.22
C ARG A 57 -25.37 -2.91 -5.77
N HIS A 58 -24.77 -1.81 -5.33
CA HIS A 58 -24.49 -1.58 -3.92
C HIS A 58 -25.78 -1.04 -3.32
N GLY A 59 -26.58 -1.93 -2.71
CA GLY A 59 -27.83 -1.57 -2.03
C GLY A 59 -27.60 -0.59 -0.89
N ALA A 60 -27.36 0.67 -1.20
CA ALA A 60 -27.49 1.76 -0.27
C ALA A 60 -28.97 1.81 0.13
N HIS A 61 -29.23 1.48 1.40
CA HIS A 61 -30.50 1.77 2.04
C HIS A 61 -30.92 3.23 1.75
N PRO A 62 -32.23 3.52 1.67
CA PRO A 62 -32.77 4.77 1.13
C PRO A 62 -32.64 5.96 2.10
N SER A 63 -31.52 6.08 2.81
CA SER A 63 -31.24 7.17 3.74
C SER A 63 -30.13 8.11 3.27
N SER A 64 -29.50 7.85 2.12
CA SER A 64 -28.56 8.77 1.48
C SER A 64 -29.19 9.35 0.23
N ASN A 65 -29.78 10.54 0.37
CA ASN A 65 -30.36 11.35 -0.70
C ASN A 65 -29.34 11.62 -1.82
N VAL A 66 -29.24 10.72 -2.79
CA VAL A 66 -28.62 10.97 -4.09
C VAL A 66 -29.76 11.20 -5.07
N SER A 67 -30.30 12.42 -5.07
CA SER A 67 -31.31 12.86 -6.03
C SER A 67 -30.64 13.12 -7.38
N CYS A 68 -30.64 12.12 -8.26
CA CYS A 68 -30.27 12.33 -9.66
C CYS A 68 -31.36 13.16 -10.37
N VAL A 69 -31.19 14.48 -10.38
CA VAL A 69 -32.02 15.37 -11.20
C VAL A 69 -31.67 15.14 -12.67
N THR A 70 -32.54 14.46 -13.41
CA THR A 70 -32.41 14.28 -14.86
C THR A 70 -32.69 15.59 -15.58
N HIS A 71 -31.64 16.31 -15.97
CA HIS A 71 -31.73 17.42 -16.92
C HIS A 71 -31.30 16.97 -18.32
N ARG A 72 -31.91 17.58 -19.34
CA ARG A 72 -31.87 17.24 -20.78
C ARG A 72 -30.51 17.46 -21.47
N SER A 73 -29.42 17.67 -20.71
CA SER A 73 -28.08 17.98 -21.25
C SER A 73 -27.10 16.87 -20.89
N PRO A 74 -26.55 16.13 -21.88
CA PRO A 74 -25.66 14.98 -21.63
C PRO A 74 -24.37 15.38 -20.91
N THR A 75 -23.90 16.61 -21.11
CA THR A 75 -22.72 17.16 -20.42
C THR A 75 -22.93 17.22 -18.90
N LEU A 76 -24.06 17.77 -18.43
CA LEU A 76 -24.39 17.92 -17.01
C LEU A 76 -24.34 16.60 -16.22
N ARG A 77 -24.82 15.53 -16.84
CA ARG A 77 -24.91 14.21 -16.22
C ARG A 77 -23.54 13.53 -16.07
N ILE A 78 -22.61 13.87 -16.95
CA ILE A 78 -21.22 13.43 -16.87
C ILE A 78 -20.51 14.16 -15.72
N TYR A 79 -20.79 15.45 -15.49
CA TYR A 79 -20.19 16.20 -14.39
C TYR A 79 -20.68 15.75 -13.01
N CYS A 80 -21.99 15.55 -12.83
CA CYS A 80 -22.55 15.06 -11.55
C CYS A 80 -22.10 13.63 -11.18
N SER A 81 -21.72 12.80 -12.16
CA SER A 81 -21.14 11.47 -11.90
C SER A 81 -19.63 11.50 -11.64
N ARG A 82 -18.97 12.63 -11.95
CA ARG A 82 -17.53 12.81 -11.73
C ARG A 82 -17.19 13.46 -10.38
N ILE A 83 -18.15 14.17 -9.78
CA ILE A 83 -18.00 14.80 -8.46
C ILE A 83 -18.50 13.83 -7.39
N PRO A 84 -17.63 13.30 -6.53
CA PRO A 84 -18.07 12.43 -5.45
C PRO A 84 -18.92 13.22 -4.44
N PRO A 85 -20.04 12.66 -3.93
CA PRO A 85 -20.87 13.32 -2.94
C PRO A 85 -20.09 13.59 -1.64
N LEU A 86 -20.48 14.64 -0.92
CA LEU A 86 -19.93 15.07 0.38
C LEU A 86 -19.72 13.92 1.40
N SER A 87 -20.58 12.90 1.35
CA SER A 87 -20.47 11.70 2.17
C SER A 87 -19.22 10.87 1.87
N GLU A 88 -18.82 10.75 0.61
CA GLU A 88 -17.65 9.97 0.19
C GLU A 88 -16.34 10.62 0.67
N ILE A 89 -16.25 11.94 0.65
CA ILE A 89 -15.06 12.67 1.12
C ILE A 89 -14.85 12.49 2.63
N HIS A 90 -15.94 12.51 3.42
CA HIS A 90 -15.87 12.21 4.84
C HIS A 90 -15.51 10.74 5.13
N THR A 91 -15.95 9.79 4.30
CA THR A 91 -15.49 8.40 4.39
C THR A 91 -14.01 8.27 4.04
N LEU A 92 -13.53 9.00 3.03
CA LEU A 92 -12.12 9.05 2.62
C LEU A 92 -11.21 9.59 3.74
N SER A 93 -11.72 10.54 4.52
CA SER A 93 -11.04 11.06 5.71
C SER A 93 -10.92 10.03 6.83
N ARG A 94 -12.02 9.32 7.12
CA ARG A 94 -12.03 8.25 8.13
C ARG A 94 -11.07 7.14 7.75
N THR A 95 -11.06 6.72 6.48
CA THR A 95 -10.11 5.69 6.01
C THR A 95 -8.66 6.18 6.10
N SER A 96 -8.38 7.46 5.80
CA SER A 96 -7.02 8.01 5.94
C SER A 96 -6.53 8.01 7.38
N THR A 97 -7.35 8.46 8.33
CA THR A 97 -6.99 8.49 9.75
C THR A 97 -6.83 7.08 10.33
N GLU A 98 -7.69 6.15 9.93
CA GLU A 98 -7.59 4.74 10.28
C GLU A 98 -6.29 4.10 9.74
N LEU A 99 -6.01 4.25 8.44
CA LEU A 99 -4.80 3.73 7.80
C LEU A 99 -3.52 4.33 8.42
N THR A 100 -3.55 5.63 8.74
CA THR A 100 -2.44 6.30 9.44
C THR A 100 -2.21 5.70 10.82
N THR A 101 -3.29 5.43 11.56
CA THR A 101 -3.22 4.87 12.92
C THR A 101 -2.69 3.44 12.88
N ARG A 102 -3.21 2.60 11.98
CA ARG A 102 -2.74 1.22 11.78
C ARG A 102 -1.27 1.18 11.38
N ALA A 103 -0.84 2.02 10.44
CA ALA A 103 0.57 2.13 10.04
C ALA A 103 1.46 2.51 11.23
N ASN A 104 1.08 3.52 12.03
CA ASN A 104 1.87 3.94 13.20
C ASN A 104 1.93 2.86 14.30
N GLN A 105 0.83 2.15 14.55
CA GLN A 105 0.78 1.06 15.52
C GLN A 105 1.71 -0.09 15.10
N LEU A 106 1.62 -0.49 13.82
CA LEU A 106 2.42 -1.58 13.27
C LEU A 106 3.93 -1.22 13.25
N LEU A 107 4.27 0.01 12.88
CA LEU A 107 5.64 0.52 12.98
C LEU A 107 6.18 0.46 14.41
N LYS A 108 5.36 0.84 15.40
CA LYS A 108 5.74 0.80 16.82
C LYS A 108 5.96 -0.63 17.31
N SER A 109 5.07 -1.56 16.95
CA SER A 109 5.24 -2.97 17.34
C SER A 109 6.48 -3.58 16.69
N MET A 110 6.75 -3.29 15.42
CA MET A 110 7.93 -3.80 14.72
C MET A 110 9.24 -3.18 15.24
N SER A 111 9.23 -1.90 15.61
CA SER A 111 10.41 -1.24 16.18
C SER A 111 10.80 -1.77 17.56
N SER A 112 9.87 -2.41 18.28
CA SER A 112 10.09 -2.86 19.66
C SER A 112 10.64 -4.28 19.79
N GLN A 113 10.62 -5.07 18.72
CA GLN A 113 10.98 -6.49 18.75
C GLN A 113 12.13 -6.79 17.79
N ASP A 114 13.19 -7.44 18.31
CA ASP A 114 14.33 -7.92 17.51
C ASP A 114 13.96 -9.09 16.56
N VAL A 115 12.82 -9.74 16.81
CA VAL A 115 12.30 -10.85 16.00
C VAL A 115 10.94 -10.47 15.44
N ILE A 116 10.91 -10.15 14.14
CA ILE A 116 9.66 -9.81 13.43
C ILE A 116 8.96 -11.09 13.00
N SER A 117 7.67 -11.19 13.35
CA SER A 117 6.82 -12.31 12.91
C SER A 117 6.47 -12.19 11.43
N THR A 118 6.36 -13.32 10.73
CA THR A 118 5.90 -13.36 9.32
C THR A 118 4.50 -12.76 9.17
N ALA A 119 3.65 -12.86 10.19
CA ALA A 119 2.30 -12.28 10.19
C ALA A 119 2.35 -10.73 10.14
N GLN A 120 3.24 -10.11 10.92
CA GLN A 120 3.40 -8.65 10.95
C GLN A 120 3.91 -8.11 9.60
N MET A 121 4.75 -8.89 8.90
CA MET A 121 5.23 -8.52 7.56
C MET A 121 4.10 -8.58 6.52
N GLN A 122 3.22 -9.59 6.61
CA GLN A 122 2.05 -9.69 5.74
C GLN A 122 1.08 -8.54 5.98
N GLU A 123 0.79 -8.23 7.24
CA GLU A 123 -0.06 -7.09 7.63
C GLU A 123 0.52 -5.76 7.14
N MET A 124 1.84 -5.58 7.21
CA MET A 124 2.50 -4.39 6.66
C MET A 124 2.29 -4.25 5.14
N ILE A 125 2.39 -5.36 4.40
CA ILE A 125 2.19 -5.37 2.95
C ILE A 125 0.73 -5.03 2.63
N GLU A 126 -0.24 -5.61 3.35
CA GLU A 126 -1.66 -5.32 3.18
C GLU A 126 -2.00 -3.85 3.46
N VAL A 127 -1.45 -3.29 4.55
CA VAL A 127 -1.62 -1.87 4.89
C VAL A 127 -0.96 -0.96 3.84
N LYS A 128 0.20 -1.36 3.31
CA LYS A 128 0.86 -0.62 2.21
C LYS A 128 -0.01 -0.63 0.95
N ASP A 129 -0.45 -1.79 0.49
CA ASP A 129 -1.27 -1.93 -0.72
C ASP A 129 -2.58 -1.15 -0.59
N SER A 130 -3.22 -1.19 0.59
CA SER A 130 -4.41 -0.40 0.90
C SER A 130 -4.14 1.10 0.83
N ASN A 131 -3.00 1.58 1.33
CA ASN A 131 -2.61 3.00 1.20
C ASN A 131 -2.31 3.39 -0.26
N GLU A 132 -1.77 2.50 -1.09
CA GLU A 132 -1.54 2.77 -2.52
C GLU A 132 -2.87 2.91 -3.28
N VAL A 133 -3.82 2.01 -3.03
CA VAL A 133 -5.17 2.10 -3.61
C VAL A 133 -5.86 3.40 -3.17
N PHE A 134 -5.76 3.73 -1.89
CA PHE A 134 -6.30 4.96 -1.34
C PHE A 134 -5.67 6.22 -1.97
N LEU A 135 -4.35 6.25 -2.12
CA LEU A 135 -3.65 7.36 -2.76
C LEU A 135 -4.11 7.56 -4.21
N ARG A 136 -4.27 6.48 -4.98
CA ARG A 136 -4.76 6.55 -6.37
C ARG A 136 -6.18 7.09 -6.41
N ALA A 137 -7.07 6.61 -5.54
CA ALA A 137 -8.45 7.10 -5.44
C ALA A 137 -8.51 8.59 -5.08
N ALA A 138 -7.78 9.02 -4.03
CA ALA A 138 -7.73 10.41 -3.61
C ALA A 138 -7.12 11.33 -4.69
N THR A 139 -6.14 10.83 -5.44
CA THR A 139 -5.54 11.57 -6.57
C THR A 139 -6.55 11.73 -7.71
N SER A 140 -7.29 10.67 -8.04
CA SER A 140 -8.35 10.71 -9.06
C SER A 140 -9.44 11.74 -8.71
N VAL A 141 -9.86 11.81 -7.44
CA VAL A 141 -10.83 12.81 -6.98
C VAL A 141 -10.25 14.22 -7.08
N LYS A 142 -9.02 14.41 -6.62
CA LYS A 142 -8.31 15.70 -6.69
C LYS A 142 -8.18 16.18 -8.14
N ASP A 143 -7.83 15.30 -9.07
CA ASP A 143 -7.66 15.62 -10.49
C ASP A 143 -9.02 15.93 -11.15
N ALA A 144 -10.09 15.19 -10.81
CA ALA A 144 -11.44 15.46 -11.32
C ALA A 144 -11.98 16.83 -10.86
N VAL A 145 -11.76 17.19 -9.59
CA VAL A 145 -12.14 18.51 -9.06
C VAL A 145 -11.31 19.63 -9.72
N ALA A 146 -10.01 19.39 -9.95
CA ALA A 146 -9.14 20.36 -10.63
C ALA A 146 -9.54 20.59 -12.10
N GLU A 147 -9.96 19.54 -12.81
CA GLU A 147 -10.44 19.63 -14.20
C GLU A 147 -11.66 20.54 -14.30
N ILE A 148 -12.63 20.38 -13.39
CA ILE A 148 -13.83 21.22 -13.34
C ILE A 148 -13.49 22.67 -13.03
N LEU A 149 -12.62 22.90 -12.04
CA LEU A 149 -12.20 24.24 -11.65
C LEU A 149 -11.47 24.98 -12.79
N SER A 150 -10.87 24.24 -13.73
CA SER A 150 -10.15 24.83 -14.87
C SER A 150 -11.06 25.28 -16.02
N GLU A 151 -12.32 24.82 -16.06
CA GLU A 151 -13.24 25.10 -17.17
C GLU A 151 -14.47 25.89 -16.67
N PRO A 152 -14.52 27.22 -16.88
CA PRO A 152 -15.63 28.05 -16.40
C PRO A 152 -16.98 27.65 -17.01
N ASP A 153 -16.99 27.14 -18.24
CA ASP A 153 -18.21 26.63 -18.88
C ASP A 153 -18.82 25.43 -18.13
N ASP A 154 -18.00 24.65 -17.43
CA ASP A 154 -18.43 23.48 -16.67
C ASP A 154 -18.90 23.85 -15.26
N MET A 155 -18.33 24.89 -14.67
CA MET A 155 -18.82 25.47 -13.41
C MET A 155 -20.21 26.08 -13.57
N ARG A 156 -20.44 26.89 -14.62
CA ARG A 156 -21.76 27.47 -14.92
C ARG A 156 -22.85 26.42 -15.08
N LYS A 157 -22.48 25.29 -15.69
CA LYS A 157 -23.34 24.12 -15.90
C LYS A 157 -23.77 23.45 -14.57
N MET A 158 -23.11 23.73 -13.45
CA MET A 158 -23.51 23.18 -12.14
C MET A 158 -24.75 23.82 -11.53
N TYR A 159 -25.14 25.02 -11.97
CA TYR A 159 -26.34 25.70 -11.48
C TYR A 159 -27.62 25.11 -12.10
N LEU A 160 -27.96 23.90 -11.68
CA LEU A 160 -29.08 23.10 -12.21
C LEU A 160 -30.45 23.81 -12.04
N THR A 161 -30.64 24.54 -10.95
CA THR A 161 -31.89 25.22 -10.62
C THR A 161 -32.18 26.40 -11.56
N GLU A 162 -31.16 27.16 -11.94
CA GLU A 162 -31.28 28.32 -12.81
C GLU A 162 -31.37 27.92 -14.28
N LEU A 163 -30.65 26.86 -14.65
CA LEU A 163 -30.77 26.22 -15.97
C LEU A 163 -32.20 25.70 -16.21
N ARG A 164 -32.85 25.14 -15.18
CA ARG A 164 -34.25 24.73 -15.24
C ARG A 164 -35.20 25.91 -15.45
N ASN A 165 -34.89 27.06 -14.88
CA ASN A 165 -35.70 28.28 -14.99
C ASN A 165 -35.40 29.10 -16.26
N GLY A 166 -34.57 28.58 -17.17
CA GLY A 166 -34.25 29.22 -18.45
C GLY A 166 -33.37 30.46 -18.35
N LYS A 167 -32.78 30.73 -17.17
CA LYS A 167 -31.84 31.83 -16.96
C LYS A 167 -30.43 31.28 -17.08
N ALA A 168 -29.76 31.57 -18.20
CA ALA A 168 -28.33 31.32 -18.32
C ALA A 168 -27.57 32.44 -17.60
N ARG A 169 -26.77 32.10 -16.59
CA ARG A 169 -25.87 33.03 -15.92
C ARG A 169 -24.81 33.56 -16.88
N GLU A 170 -24.42 34.83 -16.69
CA GLU A 170 -23.31 35.45 -17.41
C GLU A 170 -21.97 34.82 -16.97
N LEU A 171 -20.94 34.88 -17.84
CA LEU A 171 -19.61 34.39 -17.47
C LEU A 171 -19.06 35.21 -16.29
N GLY A 172 -18.69 34.55 -15.21
CA GLY A 172 -18.02 35.17 -14.06
C GLY A 172 -18.88 35.40 -12.81
N ASP A 173 -20.14 34.93 -12.79
CA ASP A 173 -20.98 34.90 -11.58
C ASP A 173 -21.03 33.48 -10.97
N ASP A 174 -19.86 32.81 -10.93
CA ASP A 174 -19.69 31.42 -10.49
C ASP A 174 -18.94 31.31 -9.14
N ASP A 175 -18.70 32.43 -8.46
CA ASP A 175 -17.85 32.58 -7.26
C ASP A 175 -18.19 31.57 -6.13
N GLU A 176 -19.47 31.29 -5.90
CA GLU A 176 -19.91 30.37 -4.83
C GLU A 176 -19.48 28.92 -5.10
N VAL A 177 -19.62 28.45 -6.34
CA VAL A 177 -19.23 27.09 -6.75
C VAL A 177 -17.71 26.99 -6.85
N GLU A 178 -17.04 28.03 -7.34
CA GLU A 178 -15.58 28.11 -7.38
C GLU A 178 -14.98 27.97 -5.98
N LEU A 179 -15.44 28.78 -5.02
CA LEU A 179 -14.97 28.74 -3.63
C LEU A 179 -15.19 27.36 -2.99
N LEU A 180 -16.33 26.74 -3.27
CA LEU A 180 -16.65 25.40 -2.77
C LEU A 180 -15.70 24.35 -3.37
N LEU A 181 -15.51 24.35 -4.69
CA LEU A 181 -14.60 23.43 -5.39
C LEU A 181 -13.14 23.63 -4.98
N GLU A 182 -12.69 24.87 -4.79
CA GLU A 182 -11.37 25.16 -4.24
C GLU A 182 -11.17 24.54 -2.85
N THR A 183 -12.18 24.63 -2.00
CA THR A 183 -12.13 24.06 -0.65
C THR A 183 -12.00 22.54 -0.71
N TYR A 184 -12.73 21.88 -1.61
CA TYR A 184 -12.58 20.46 -1.85
C TYR A 184 -11.24 20.08 -2.46
N LEU A 185 -10.71 20.88 -3.38
CA LEU A 185 -9.40 20.68 -3.98
C LEU A 185 -8.31 20.73 -2.91
N LYS A 186 -8.35 21.74 -2.03
CA LYS A 186 -7.43 21.88 -0.87
C LYS A 186 -7.55 20.67 0.06
N TYR A 187 -8.76 20.18 0.30
CA TYR A 187 -9.00 19.01 1.14
C TYR A 187 -8.44 17.71 0.53
N ALA A 188 -8.76 17.43 -0.74
CA ALA A 188 -8.27 16.26 -1.45
C ALA A 188 -6.74 16.29 -1.60
N ALA A 189 -6.15 17.47 -1.83
CA ALA A 189 -4.70 17.66 -1.82
C ALA A 189 -4.08 17.31 -0.45
N SER A 190 -4.67 17.75 0.66
CA SER A 190 -4.23 17.36 2.00
C SER A 190 -4.27 15.85 2.22
N LEU A 191 -5.31 15.19 1.71
CA LEU A 191 -5.50 13.75 1.83
C LEU A 191 -4.44 12.96 1.05
N THR A 192 -4.19 13.35 -0.20
CA THR A 192 -3.13 12.75 -1.04
C THR A 192 -1.74 12.94 -0.43
N LEU A 193 -1.47 14.11 0.16
CA LEU A 193 -0.22 14.37 0.87
C LEU A 193 -0.05 13.45 2.09
N ASN A 194 -1.11 13.27 2.89
CA ASN A 194 -1.07 12.38 4.06
C ASN A 194 -0.87 10.91 3.66
N ALA A 195 -1.59 10.43 2.65
CA ALA A 195 -1.41 9.09 2.10
C ALA A 195 0.02 8.87 1.57
N SER A 196 0.57 9.85 0.85
CA SER A 196 1.94 9.80 0.31
C SER A 196 2.98 9.73 1.43
N ARG A 197 2.81 10.52 2.49
CA ARG A 197 3.68 10.48 3.69
C ARG A 197 3.62 9.12 4.38
N ASN A 198 2.43 8.53 4.51
CA ASN A 198 2.27 7.21 5.11
C ASN A 198 2.96 6.13 4.27
N LEU A 199 2.79 6.15 2.95
CA LEU A 199 3.48 5.23 2.05
C LEU A 199 5.00 5.35 2.13
N GLN A 200 5.53 6.58 2.20
CA GLN A 200 6.97 6.79 2.39
C GLN A 200 7.46 6.15 3.69
N ARG A 201 6.74 6.33 4.80
CA ARG A 201 7.08 5.69 6.09
C ARG A 201 7.03 4.18 6.02
N LEU A 202 5.99 3.60 5.41
CA LEU A 202 5.85 2.15 5.22
C LEU A 202 6.95 1.58 4.31
N ASN A 203 7.36 2.31 3.26
CA ASN A 203 8.45 1.91 2.38
C ASN A 203 9.81 1.92 3.10
N SER A 204 10.11 2.98 3.86
CA SER A 204 11.33 3.04 4.67
C SER A 204 11.38 1.91 5.70
N ALA A 205 10.25 1.60 6.35
CA ALA A 205 10.16 0.49 7.27
C ALA A 205 10.39 -0.86 6.57
N SER A 206 9.75 -1.10 5.42
CA SER A 206 9.96 -2.33 4.64
C SER A 206 11.42 -2.54 4.23
N GLN A 207 12.12 -1.46 3.86
CA GLN A 207 13.56 -1.51 3.60
C GLN A 207 14.35 -1.88 4.85
N HIS A 208 14.05 -1.27 6.00
CA HIS A 208 14.68 -1.62 7.27
C HIS A 208 14.46 -3.09 7.66
N LEU A 209 13.25 -3.62 7.47
CA LEU A 209 12.94 -5.03 7.76
C LEU A 209 13.72 -5.98 6.86
N THR A 210 13.83 -5.64 5.58
CA THR A 210 14.62 -6.43 4.61
C THR A 210 16.09 -6.48 5.03
N LEU A 211 16.64 -5.35 5.49
CA LEU A 211 18.00 -5.28 6.03
C LEU A 211 18.15 -6.13 7.30
N LEU A 212 17.18 -6.07 8.22
CA LEU A 212 17.18 -6.88 9.44
C LEU A 212 17.12 -8.38 9.13
N LEU A 213 16.23 -8.81 8.22
CA LEU A 213 16.14 -10.22 7.82
C LEU A 213 17.43 -10.72 7.19
N SER A 214 18.05 -9.91 6.33
CA SER A 214 19.36 -10.20 5.75
C SER A 214 20.45 -10.33 6.82
N SER A 215 20.42 -9.44 7.82
CA SER A 215 21.32 -9.51 8.99
C SER A 215 21.11 -10.78 9.81
N THR A 216 19.86 -11.16 10.09
CA THR A 216 19.52 -12.39 10.81
C THR A 216 20.00 -13.63 10.06
N ARG A 217 19.78 -13.69 8.73
CA ARG A 217 20.31 -14.76 7.88
C ARG A 217 21.83 -14.83 7.96
N ASN A 218 22.50 -13.68 7.89
CA ASN A 218 23.96 -13.63 7.99
C ASN A 218 24.46 -14.06 9.39
N ARG A 219 23.73 -13.71 10.45
CA ARG A 219 24.03 -14.15 11.82
C ARG A 219 23.91 -15.67 11.97
N LEU A 220 22.87 -16.27 11.40
CA LEU A 220 22.68 -17.73 11.39
C LEU A 220 23.79 -18.43 10.61
N LEU A 221 24.14 -17.92 9.42
CA LEU A 221 25.24 -18.47 8.62
C LEU A 221 26.59 -18.36 9.37
N HIS A 222 26.82 -17.26 10.08
CA HIS A 222 28.00 -17.13 10.94
C HIS A 222 28.01 -18.14 12.09
N LEU A 223 26.86 -18.44 12.68
CA LEU A 223 26.73 -19.46 13.72
C LEU A 223 27.00 -20.86 13.15
N GLU A 224 26.41 -21.19 12.01
CA GLU A 224 26.60 -22.47 11.32
C GLU A 224 28.08 -22.72 11.00
N ILE A 225 28.78 -21.74 10.46
CA ILE A 225 30.23 -21.85 10.20
C ILE A 225 31.02 -22.05 11.50
N ARG A 226 30.65 -21.38 12.60
CA ARG A 226 31.33 -21.57 13.90
C ARG A 226 31.09 -22.98 14.43
N LEU A 227 29.87 -23.50 14.32
CA LEU A 227 29.55 -24.88 14.72
C LEU A 227 30.29 -25.89 13.86
N ALA A 228 30.35 -25.70 12.54
CA ALA A 228 31.10 -26.58 11.65
C ALA A 228 32.60 -26.66 11.98
N ILE A 229 33.22 -25.52 12.31
CA ILE A 229 34.63 -25.48 12.77
C ILE A 229 34.77 -26.20 14.12
N ALA A 230 33.82 -25.99 15.04
CA ALA A 230 33.83 -26.65 16.34
C ALA A 230 33.68 -28.17 16.21
N THR A 231 32.75 -28.65 15.38
CA THR A 231 32.56 -30.10 15.15
C THR A 231 33.77 -30.73 14.47
N LEU A 232 34.41 -30.02 13.52
CA LEU A 232 35.64 -30.49 12.89
C LEU A 232 36.79 -30.59 13.91
N ALA A 233 36.95 -29.57 14.77
CA ALA A 233 37.95 -29.59 15.82
C ALA A 233 37.72 -30.73 16.82
N VAL A 234 36.49 -30.90 17.31
CA VAL A 234 36.13 -32.01 18.22
C VAL A 234 36.35 -33.36 17.56
N SER A 235 35.92 -33.53 16.31
CA SER A 235 36.10 -34.81 15.58
C SER A 235 37.58 -35.15 15.41
N SER A 236 38.42 -34.16 15.06
CA SER A 236 39.86 -34.37 14.90
C SER A 236 40.56 -34.70 16.22
N ALA A 237 40.12 -34.10 17.34
CA ALA A 237 40.65 -34.36 18.67
C ALA A 237 40.17 -35.72 19.22
N ALA A 238 38.96 -36.15 18.85
CA ALA A 238 38.39 -37.42 19.30
C ALA A 238 39.06 -38.65 18.64
N LEU A 239 39.58 -38.53 17.41
CA LEU A 239 40.17 -39.66 16.67
C LEU A 239 41.34 -40.35 17.41
N PRO A 240 42.39 -39.66 17.89
CA PRO A 240 43.45 -40.30 18.66
C PRO A 240 42.93 -40.93 19.96
N GLY A 241 41.99 -40.27 20.65
CA GLY A 241 41.37 -40.80 21.87
C GLY A 241 40.56 -42.07 21.60
N ALA A 242 39.86 -42.13 20.48
CA ALA A 242 39.12 -43.32 20.05
C ALA A 242 40.07 -44.48 19.72
N ILE A 243 41.15 -44.23 18.97
CA ILE A 243 42.14 -45.25 18.61
C ILE A 243 42.85 -45.80 19.86
N LEU A 244 43.26 -44.92 20.78
CA LEU A 244 43.93 -45.31 22.03
C LEU A 244 42.96 -45.93 23.05
N GLY A 245 41.66 -45.62 22.97
CA GLY A 245 40.62 -46.20 23.80
C GLY A 245 40.10 -47.56 23.29
N MET A 246 40.54 -48.01 22.11
CA MET A 246 40.29 -49.37 21.65
C MET A 246 41.21 -50.34 22.41
N ASN A 247 40.73 -51.55 22.69
CA ASN A 247 41.46 -52.62 23.38
C ASN A 247 42.60 -53.22 22.52
N LEU A 248 43.55 -52.37 22.13
CA LEU A 248 44.77 -52.69 21.41
C LEU A 248 45.92 -52.65 22.40
N THR A 249 46.81 -53.65 22.38
CA THR A 249 47.98 -53.71 23.26
C THR A 249 48.92 -52.55 22.96
N ASN A 250 48.81 -51.48 23.75
CA ASN A 250 49.57 -50.27 23.59
C ASN A 250 50.56 -50.18 24.76
N HIS A 251 51.87 -50.31 24.50
CA HIS A 251 52.93 -50.27 25.53
C HIS A 251 53.13 -48.88 26.17
N PHE A 252 52.15 -47.98 26.05
CA PHE A 252 52.14 -46.64 26.66
C PHE A 252 51.57 -46.64 28.09
N GLU A 253 50.91 -47.72 28.52
CA GLU A 253 50.27 -47.82 29.84
C GLU A 253 51.28 -47.94 31.00
N ASP A 254 52.48 -48.43 30.74
CA ASP A 254 53.53 -48.64 31.75
C ASP A 254 54.19 -47.33 32.24
N HIS A 255 53.93 -46.20 31.57
CA HIS A 255 54.55 -44.92 31.88
C HIS A 255 53.60 -43.99 32.68
N PRO A 256 54.00 -43.49 33.87
CA PRO A 256 53.14 -42.67 34.73
C PRO A 256 52.78 -41.29 34.14
N TRP A 257 53.50 -40.84 33.10
CA TRP A 257 53.27 -39.55 32.43
C TRP A 257 52.48 -39.65 31.11
N ALA A 258 52.20 -40.87 30.63
CA ALA A 258 51.60 -41.09 29.31
C ALA A 258 50.19 -40.47 29.17
N PHE A 259 49.37 -40.55 30.21
CA PHE A 259 48.03 -39.94 30.23
C PHE A 259 48.07 -38.42 29.97
N TYR A 260 49.00 -37.72 30.64
CA TYR A 260 49.17 -36.28 30.46
C TYR A 260 49.69 -35.93 29.06
N ALA A 261 50.63 -36.72 28.53
CA ALA A 261 51.16 -36.52 27.18
C ALA A 261 50.08 -36.69 26.10
N VAL A 262 49.28 -37.76 26.18
CA VAL A 262 48.17 -38.01 25.24
C VAL A 262 47.13 -36.90 25.31
N THR A 263 46.76 -36.46 26.51
CA THR A 263 45.79 -35.38 26.71
C THR A 263 46.30 -34.06 26.11
N CYS A 264 47.58 -33.73 26.30
CA CYS A 264 48.22 -32.57 25.68
C CYS A 264 48.24 -32.66 24.14
N VAL A 265 48.53 -33.83 23.58
CA VAL A 265 48.53 -34.05 22.12
C VAL A 265 47.12 -33.89 21.54
N ILE A 266 46.11 -34.47 22.19
CA ILE A 266 44.69 -34.32 21.78
C ILE A 266 44.26 -32.84 21.81
N ALA A 267 44.62 -32.12 22.87
CA ALA A 267 44.36 -30.69 22.98
C ALA A 267 45.07 -29.89 21.87
N LEU A 268 46.34 -30.20 21.58
CA LEU A 268 47.11 -29.57 20.51
C LEU A 268 46.47 -29.80 19.13
N ILE A 269 46.03 -31.03 18.85
CA ILE A 269 45.33 -31.38 17.61
C ILE A 269 44.03 -30.57 17.47
N GLY A 270 43.24 -30.46 18.54
CA GLY A 270 42.02 -29.64 18.54
C GLY A 270 42.29 -28.15 18.26
N VAL A 271 43.36 -27.58 18.84
CA VAL A 271 43.77 -26.20 18.56
C VAL A 271 44.21 -26.04 17.11
N ILE A 272 45.07 -26.94 16.61
CA ILE A 272 45.55 -26.90 15.21
C ILE A 272 44.38 -27.00 14.24
N ALA A 273 43.45 -27.93 14.45
CA ALA A 273 42.26 -28.09 13.61
C ALA A 273 41.38 -26.84 13.63
N THR A 274 41.18 -26.22 14.79
CA THR A 274 40.45 -24.95 14.91
C THR A 274 41.14 -23.83 14.13
N GLN A 275 42.48 -23.72 14.25
CA GLN A 275 43.25 -22.69 13.53
C GLN A 275 43.25 -22.91 12.02
N ALA A 276 43.36 -24.16 11.57
CA ALA A 276 43.27 -24.54 10.16
C ALA A 276 41.89 -24.19 9.60
N GLY A 277 40.80 -24.52 10.31
CA GLY A 277 39.43 -24.16 9.91
C GLY A 277 39.22 -22.65 9.81
N ARG A 278 39.77 -21.88 10.77
CA ARG A 278 39.73 -20.41 10.73
C ARG A 278 40.59 -19.83 9.60
N ALA A 279 41.75 -20.40 9.32
CA ALA A 279 42.64 -19.98 8.23
C ALA A 279 41.99 -20.24 6.87
N GLY A 280 41.39 -21.42 6.66
CA GLY A 280 40.62 -21.74 5.46
C GLY A 280 39.49 -20.74 5.20
N LEU A 281 38.75 -20.36 6.25
CA LEU A 281 37.70 -19.33 6.14
C LEU A 281 38.25 -17.95 5.73
N ARG A 282 39.43 -17.56 6.21
CA ARG A 282 40.08 -16.30 5.82
C ARG A 282 40.45 -16.30 4.34
N VAL A 283 40.96 -17.42 3.82
CA VAL A 283 41.30 -17.57 2.39
C VAL A 283 40.03 -17.53 1.54
N ALA A 284 39.00 -18.30 1.91
CA ALA A 284 37.72 -18.31 1.18
C ALA A 284 37.06 -16.93 1.13
N ARG A 285 37.15 -16.15 2.21
CA ARG A 285 36.67 -14.76 2.24
C ARG A 285 37.44 -13.85 1.28
N ARG A 286 38.77 -14.00 1.17
CA ARG A 286 39.58 -13.20 0.24
C ARG A 286 39.16 -13.44 -1.20
N VAL A 287 39.05 -14.70 -1.62
CA VAL A 287 38.63 -15.07 -2.98
C VAL A 287 37.25 -14.52 -3.32
N LYS A 288 36.30 -14.61 -2.37
CA LYS A 288 34.95 -14.06 -2.57
C LYS A 288 34.94 -12.54 -2.75
N MET A 289 35.81 -11.81 -2.04
CA MET A 289 35.95 -10.36 -2.20
C MET A 289 36.60 -9.99 -3.53
N GLU A 290 37.59 -10.75 -3.99
CA GLU A 290 38.23 -10.54 -5.30
C GLU A 290 37.22 -10.74 -6.45
N GLN A 291 36.38 -11.77 -6.38
CA GLN A 291 35.30 -11.98 -7.36
C GLN A 291 34.23 -10.88 -7.32
N ALA A 292 33.85 -10.40 -6.13
CA ALA A 292 32.90 -9.28 -6.01
C ALA A 292 33.48 -7.97 -6.56
N GLY A 293 34.78 -7.71 -6.38
CA GLY A 293 35.47 -6.56 -6.94
C GLY A 293 35.57 -6.59 -8.46
N LEU A 294 35.82 -7.76 -9.04
CA LEU A 294 35.86 -7.95 -10.51
C LEU A 294 34.50 -7.71 -11.18
N LEU A 295 33.40 -8.12 -10.56
CA LEU A 295 32.04 -7.88 -11.07
C LEU A 295 31.60 -6.41 -10.94
N ALA A 296 32.12 -5.68 -9.95
CA ALA A 296 31.85 -4.26 -9.74
C ALA A 296 32.69 -3.33 -10.65
N GLY A 297 33.76 -3.83 -11.29
CA GLY A 297 34.72 -3.07 -12.08
C GLY A 297 34.31 -2.67 -13.50
N GLY A 298 33.02 -2.71 -13.83
CA GLY A 298 32.51 -2.42 -15.18
C GLY A 298 31.96 -0.99 -15.37
N LYS A 299 32.80 0.05 -15.23
CA LYS A 299 32.57 1.37 -15.87
C LYS A 299 33.89 2.16 -15.92
N PRO A 300 34.51 2.36 -17.10
CA PRO A 300 35.63 3.29 -17.22
C PRO A 300 35.10 4.72 -17.04
N ALA A 301 35.65 5.43 -16.06
CA ALA A 301 35.42 6.85 -15.89
C ALA A 301 36.02 7.60 -17.09
N VAL A 302 35.14 8.12 -17.95
CA VAL A 302 35.51 9.12 -18.95
C VAL A 302 35.96 10.36 -18.17
N ARG A 303 37.26 10.71 -18.26
CA ARG A 303 37.76 11.99 -17.77
C ARG A 303 37.19 13.11 -18.65
N PRO A 304 36.54 14.14 -18.08
CA PRO A 304 36.20 15.35 -18.84
C PRO A 304 37.49 16.14 -19.16
N PRO A 305 37.44 16.99 -20.20
CA PRO A 305 38.60 17.48 -20.96
C PRO A 305 39.57 18.35 -20.17
#